data_AF-A0A6I6UQN4-F1
#
_entry.id   AF-A0A6I6UQN4-F1
#
_cell.length_a   1.000
_cell.length_b   1.000
_cell.length_c   1.000
_cell.angle_alpha   90.00
_cell.angle_beta   90.00
_cell.angle_gamma   90.00
#
_symmetry.space_group_name_H-M   'P 1'
#
loop_
_entity.id
_entity.type
_entity.pdbx_description
1 polymer ?
#
loop_
_entity_poly.entity_id
_entity_poly.type
_entity_poly.pdbx_seq_one_letter_code
_entity_poly.pdbx_strand_id
1 'polypeptide(L)' 'MNGTIVAQIELVRWKMIESGLRLGLDSPTTIQLSKELDALINIHQRNDTKKTTQNKMIQ' A
#
# COMPACT_ATOMS: atom_id res chain seq x y z
N MET A 1 -4.84 15.38 6.73
CA MET A 1 -3.87 14.53 7.46
C MET A 1 -2.92 13.92 6.44
N ASN A 2 -1.73 14.50 6.25
CA ASN A 2 -0.70 13.92 5.36
C ASN A 2 0.11 12.88 6.15
N GLY A 3 -0.44 11.68 6.31
CA GLY A 3 0.32 10.53 6.79
C GLY A 3 1.35 10.10 5.74
N THR A 4 2.49 9.56 6.18
CA THR A 4 3.49 8.94 5.30
C THR A 4 2.86 7.84 4.44
N ILE A 5 3.52 7.44 3.34
CA ILE A 5 3.03 6.33 2.49
C ILE A 5 2.76 5.06 3.32
N VAL A 6 3.57 4.81 4.35
CA VAL A 6 3.39 3.70 5.30
C VAL A 6 2.07 3.85 6.08
N ALA A 7 1.74 5.04 6.58
CA ALA A 7 0.48 5.26 7.28
C ALA A 7 -0.75 5.03 6.39
N GLN A 8 -0.63 5.32 5.09
CA GLN A 8 -1.69 5.05 4.11
C GLN A 8 -1.84 3.55 3.86
N ILE A 9 -0.73 2.82 3.71
CA ILE A 9 -0.71 1.35 3.60
C ILE A 9 -1.42 0.73 4.81
N GLU A 10 -1.06 1.13 6.02
CA GLU A 10 -1.65 0.61 7.26
C GLU A 10 -3.16 0.87 7.33
N LEU A 11 -3.60 2.07 6.96
CA LEU A 11 -5.01 2.45 6.95
C LEU A 11 -5.82 1.58 5.97
N VAL A 12 -5.32 1.41 4.73
CA VAL A 12 -6.02 0.61 3.72
C VAL A 12 -5.99 -0.87 4.09
N ARG A 13 -4.89 -1.38 4.65
CA ARG A 13 -4.80 -2.76 5.16
C ARG A 13 -5.89 -3.04 6.19
N TRP A 14 -6.06 -2.15 7.17
CA TRP A 14 -7.11 -2.30 8.19
C TRP A 14 -8.51 -2.35 7.59
N LYS A 15 -8.82 -1.44 6.66
CA LYS A 15 -10.12 -1.43 5.96
C LYS A 15 -10.35 -2.71 5.15
N MET A 16 -9.32 -3.20 4.45
CA MET A 16 -9.40 -4.43 3.66
C MET A 16 -9.70 -5.64 4.54
N ILE A 17 -9.00 -5.77 5.67
CA ILE A 17 -9.22 -6.86 6.63
C ILE A 17 -10.64 -6.78 7.20
N GLU A 18 -11.08 -5.60 7.63
CA GLU A 18 -12.43 -5.42 8.16
C GLU A 18 -13.50 -5.79 7.10
N SER A 19 -13.31 -5.33 5.86
CA SER A 19 -14.19 -5.67 4.74
C SER A 19 -14.19 -7.16 4.44
N GLY A 20 -13.02 -7.82 4.46
CA GLY A 20 -12.91 -9.26 4.27
C GLY A 20 -13.64 -10.08 5.33
N LEU A 21 -13.60 -9.63 6.59
CA LEU A 21 -14.31 -10.26 7.70
C LEU A 21 -15.83 -10.04 7.63
N ARG A 22 -16.28 -8.87 7.15
CA ARG A 22 -17.71 -8.50 7.15
C ARG A 22 -18.45 -8.89 5.88
N LEU A 23 -17.82 -8.75 4.73
CA LEU A 23 -18.43 -8.86 3.40
C LEU A 23 -17.91 -10.06 2.60
N GLY A 24 -16.83 -10.70 3.05
CA GLY A 24 -16.13 -11.73 2.29
C GLY A 24 -14.98 -11.17 1.44
N LEU A 25 -14.05 -12.05 1.09
CA LEU A 25 -12.86 -11.72 0.29
C LEU A 25 -13.18 -11.50 -1.19
N ASP A 26 -14.26 -12.11 -1.68
CA ASP A 26 -14.77 -12.00 -3.04
C ASP A 26 -15.70 -10.78 -3.24
N SER A 27 -16.04 -10.06 -2.15
CA SER A 27 -16.86 -8.86 -2.27
C SER A 27 -16.17 -7.79 -3.13
N PRO A 28 -16.92 -7.05 -3.99
CA PRO A 28 -16.35 -5.98 -4.80
C PRO A 28 -15.58 -4.94 -3.97
N THR A 29 -16.06 -4.65 -2.76
CA THR A 29 -15.41 -3.72 -1.82
C THR A 29 -14.06 -4.24 -1.33
N THR A 30 -13.97 -5.50 -0.89
CA THR A 30 -12.69 -6.08 -0.45
C THR A 30 -11.69 -6.16 -1.62
N ILE A 31 -12.15 -6.50 -2.82
CA ILE A 31 -11.30 -6.53 -4.03
C ILE A 31 -10.77 -5.13 -4.37
N GLN A 32 -11.60 -4.10 -4.26
CA GLN A 32 -11.16 -2.72 -4.50
C GLN A 32 -10.10 -2.27 -3.49
N LEU A 33 -10.31 -2.58 -2.22
CA LEU A 33 -9.34 -2.28 -1.15
C LEU A 33 -8.02 -3.04 -1.35
N SER A 34 -8.06 -4.29 -1.83
CA SER A 34 -6.86 -5.05 -2.17
C SER A 34 -6.05 -4.38 -3.30
N LYS A 35 -6.72 -3.89 -4.34
CA LYS A 35 -6.06 -3.18 -5.46
C LYS A 35 -5.44 -1.86 -5.01
N GLU A 36 -6.12 -1.13 -4.12
CA GLU A 36 -5.59 0.10 -3.54
C GLU A 36 -4.37 -0.18 -2.67
N LEU A 37 -4.41 -1.23 -1.83
CA LEU A 37 -3.30 -1.66 -1.00
C LEU A 37 -2.08 -2.03 -1.86
N ASP A 38 -2.28 -2.82 -2.91
CA ASP A 38 -1.22 -3.20 -3.86
C ASP A 38 -0.60 -1.96 -4.53
N ALA A 39 -1.40 -0.98 -4.93
CA ALA A 39 -0.90 0.24 -5.53
C ALA A 39 0.00 1.04 -4.56
N LEU A 40 -0.40 1.17 -3.29
CA LEU A 40 0.37 1.87 -2.27
C LEU A 40 1.70 1.16 -1.95
N ILE A 41 1.67 -0.17 -1.84
CA ILE A 41 2.89 -0.99 -1.65
C ILE A 41 3.85 -0.80 -2.83
N ASN A 42 3.34 -0.87 -4.06
CA ASN A 42 4.15 -0.67 -5.25
C ASN A 42 4.80 0.73 -5.31
N ILE A 43 4.07 1.77 -4.90
CA ILE A 43 4.62 3.13 -4.80
C ILE A 43 5.74 3.19 -3.75
N HIS A 44 5.53 2.60 -2.58
CA HIS A 44 6.52 2.59 -1.51
C HIS A 44 7.81 1.88 -1.95
N GLN A 45 7.70 0.69 -2.54
CA GLN A 45 8.83 -0.09 -3.04
C GLN A 45 9.62 0.65 -4.14
N ARG A 46 8.93 1.36 -5.03
CA ARG A 46 9.60 2.20 -6.06
C ARG A 46 10.36 3.37 -5.45
N ASN A 47 9.85 3.96 -4.38
CA ASN A 47 10.54 5.05 -3.69
C ASN A 47 11.80 4.55 -2.96
N ASP A 48 11.77 3.34 -2.40
CA ASP A 48 12.93 2.74 -1.73
C ASP A 48 14.02 2.30 -2.71
N THR A 49 13.63 1.78 -3.88
CA THR A 49 14.59 1.41 -4.95
C THR A 49 15.27 2.65 -5.54
N LYS A 50 14.57 3.77 -5.71
CA LYS A 50 15.18 5.05 -6.14
C LYS A 50 16.21 5.60 -5.15
N LYS A 51 15.97 5.47 -3.84
CA LYS A 51 16.97 5.85 -2.82
C LYS A 51 18.26 5.04 -2.93
N THR A 52 18.15 3.76 -3.25
CA THR A 52 19.32 2.86 -3.38
C THR A 52 20.13 3.19 -4.64
N THR A 53 19.47 3.50 -5.76
CA THR A 53 20.14 3.85 -7.02
C THR A 53 20.83 5.22 -6.95
N GLN A 54 20.23 6.22 -6.29
CA GLN A 54 20.90 7.51 -6.08
C GLN A 54 22.20 7.38 -5.28
N ASN A 55 22.24 6.55 -4.23
CA ASN A 55 23.46 6.38 -3.44
C ASN A 55 24.62 5.70 -4.20
N LYS A 56 24.35 4.95 -5.27
CA LYS A 56 25.39 4.31 -6.10
C LYS A 56 25.97 5.21 -7.18
N MET A 57 25.33 6.33 -7.52
CA MET A 57 25.83 7.27 -8.54
C MET A 57 26.67 8.41 -7.95
N ILE A 58 26.85 8.44 -6.63
CA ILE A 58 27.60 9.47 -5.89
C ILE A 58 28.82 8.84 -5.16
N GLN A 59 29.30 7.69 -5.66
CA GLN A 59 30.54 7.04 -5.20
C GLN A 59 31.48 6.83 -6.38
#